data_AF-A0A8H7GS58-F1
#
_entry.id   AF-A0A8H7GS58-F1
#
_cell.length_a   1.000
_cell.length_b   1.000
_cell.length_c   1.000
_cell.angle_alpha   90.00
_cell.angle_beta   90.00
_cell.angle_gamma   90.00
#
_symmetry.space_group_name_H-M   'P 1'
#
loop_
_entity.id
_entity.type
_entity.pdbx_description
1 polymer ?
#
loop_
_entity_poly.entity_id
_entity_poly.type
_entity_poly.pdbx_seq_one_letter_code
_entity_poly.pdbx_strand_id
1 'polypeptide(L)' 'MVIPIVDNTPLEEDLTDTLTETLQKYPGATAVLVRRHGIHVWGENIWKAKVYNEAIDYLLELAIKMHQNGIPLIKE' A
#
# COMPACT_ATOMS: atom_id res chain seq x y z
N MET A 1 -5.99 -8.55 4.94
CA MET A 1 -5.65 -7.13 4.68
C MET A 1 -5.14 -7.05 3.25
N VAL A 2 -5.61 -6.10 2.46
CA VAL A 2 -5.21 -5.91 1.05
C VAL A 2 -4.64 -4.51 0.92
N ILE A 3 -3.48 -4.36 0.28
CA ILE A 3 -2.90 -3.06 -0.08
C ILE A 3 -3.03 -2.92 -1.60
N PRO A 4 -3.90 -2.02 -2.10
CA PRO A 4 -4.06 -1.82 -3.53
C PRO A 4 -2.77 -1.25 -4.16
N ILE A 5 -2.45 -1.72 -5.36
CA ILE A 5 -1.34 -1.24 -6.17
C ILE A 5 -1.92 -0.55 -7.40
N VAL A 6 -1.59 0.71 -7.61
CA VAL A 6 -1.96 1.50 -8.79
C VAL A 6 -0.73 1.74 -9.67
N ASP A 7 -0.94 1.94 -10.95
CA ASP A 7 0.15 2.30 -11.86
C ASP A 7 0.56 3.76 -11.67
N ASN A 8 1.85 4.04 -11.87
CA ASN A 8 2.37 5.39 -11.75
C ASN A 8 1.96 6.24 -12.96
N THR A 9 1.55 7.47 -12.70
CA THR A 9 1.28 8.49 -13.71
C THR A 9 2.40 9.52 -13.70
N PRO A 10 2.77 10.11 -14.85
CA PRO A 10 3.83 11.13 -14.91
C PRO A 10 3.46 12.42 -14.17
N LEU A 11 2.16 12.72 -14.09
CA LEU A 11 1.60 13.85 -13.36
C LEU A 11 0.83 13.38 -12.14
N GLU A 12 1.03 14.10 -11.03
CA GLU A 12 0.40 13.84 -9.74
C GLU A 12 -1.11 14.12 -9.76
N GLU A 13 -1.58 15.03 -10.62
CA GLU A 13 -3.01 15.32 -10.79
C GLU A 13 -3.79 14.09 -11.31
N ASP A 14 -3.23 13.35 -12.26
CA ASP A 14 -3.82 12.12 -12.81
C ASP A 14 -3.89 10.97 -11.79
N LEU A 15 -3.08 11.06 -10.72
CA LEU A 15 -3.08 10.08 -9.65
C LEU A 15 -4.31 10.24 -8.74
N THR A 16 -4.89 11.45 -8.66
CA THR A 16 -5.98 11.77 -7.73
C THR A 16 -7.25 10.99 -8.04
N ASP A 17 -7.63 10.90 -9.32
CA ASP A 17 -8.82 10.16 -9.74
C ASP A 17 -8.63 8.66 -9.51
N THR A 18 -7.45 8.14 -9.86
CA THR A 18 -7.08 6.73 -9.65
C THR A 18 -7.09 6.36 -8.16
N LEU A 19 -6.56 7.23 -7.30
CA LEU A 19 -6.61 7.05 -5.85
C LEU A 19 -8.05 7.07 -5.33
N THR A 20 -8.87 8.01 -5.81
CA THR A 20 -10.28 8.13 -5.38
C THR A 20 -11.07 6.87 -5.72
N GLU A 21 -10.96 6.37 -6.95
CA GLU A 21 -11.60 5.11 -7.35
C GLU A 21 -11.09 3.91 -6.53
N THR A 22 -9.79 3.91 -6.22
CA THR A 22 -9.17 2.86 -5.42
C THR A 22 -9.71 2.86 -4.00
N LEU A 23 -9.87 4.03 -3.38
CA LEU A 23 -10.46 4.18 -2.05
C LEU A 23 -11.94 3.76 -2.01
N GLN A 24 -12.69 4.03 -3.08
CA GLN A 24 -14.08 3.56 -3.21
C GLN A 24 -14.16 2.02 -3.28
N LYS A 25 -13.23 1.38 -4.01
CA LYS A 25 -13.14 -0.09 -4.12
C LYS A 25 -12.62 -0.74 -2.83
N TYR A 26 -11.74 -0.05 -2.10
CA TYR A 26 -11.09 -0.52 -0.89
C TYR A 26 -11.29 0.47 0.27
N PRO A 27 -12.52 0.62 0.80
CA PRO A 27 -12.83 1.63 1.82
C PRO A 27 -12.11 1.39 3.16
N GLY A 28 -11.64 0.17 3.39
CA GLY A 28 -10.82 -0.20 4.57
C GLY A 28 -9.31 -0.07 4.36
N ALA A 29 -8.85 0.39 3.19
CA ALA A 29 -7.42 0.59 2.96
C ALA A 29 -6.91 1.79 3.77
N THR A 30 -5.75 1.61 4.40
CA THR A 30 -4.98 2.67 5.05
C THR A 30 -3.72 3.05 4.26
N ALA A 31 -3.50 2.40 3.12
CA ALA A 31 -2.39 2.68 2.23
C ALA A 31 -2.68 2.29 0.77
N VAL A 32 -2.01 2.97 -0.17
CA VAL A 32 -1.93 2.61 -1.59
C VAL A 32 -0.46 2.59 -2.00
N LEU A 33 -0.08 1.54 -2.75
CA LEU A 33 1.22 1.45 -3.42
C LEU A 33 1.11 2.03 -4.83
N VAL A 34 2.02 2.92 -5.18
CA VAL A 34 2.16 3.46 -6.54
C VAL A 34 3.36 2.77 -7.18
N ARG A 35 3.10 1.98 -8.23
CA ARG A 35 4.10 1.11 -8.86
C ARG A 35 5.33 1.91 -9.32
N ARG A 36 6.53 1.53 -8.85
CA ARG A 36 7.81 2.21 -9.17
C ARG A 36 7.92 3.64 -8.63
N HIS A 37 7.08 4.04 -7.68
CA HIS A 37 7.14 5.36 -7.06
C HIS A 37 7.29 5.25 -5.54
N GLY A 38 6.32 4.63 -4.86
CA GLY A 38 6.35 4.53 -3.40
C GLY A 38 5.00 4.13 -2.82
N ILE A 39 4.78 4.51 -1.58
CA ILE A 39 3.55 4.22 -0.82
C ILE A 39 2.98 5.51 -0.23
N HIS A 40 1.66 5.64 -0.28
CA HIS A 40 0.92 6.66 0.47
C HIS A 40 0.16 5.97 1.59
N VAL A 41 0.31 6.47 2.82
CA VAL A 41 -0.31 5.91 4.03
C VAL A 41 -1.03 7.02 4.78
N TRP A 42 -2.24 6.73 5.27
CA TRP A 42 -3.05 7.66 6.04
C TRP A 42 -3.64 6.98 7.28
N GLY A 43 -4.05 7.80 8.24
CA GLY A 43 -4.67 7.37 9.49
C GLY A 43 -5.46 8.52 10.12
N GLU A 44 -6.09 8.25 11.25
CA GLU A 44 -6.95 9.23 11.95
C GLU A 44 -6.18 10.46 12.41
N ASN A 45 -4.86 10.32 12.58
CA ASN A 45 -3.92 11.40 12.86
C ASN A 45 -2.51 11.01 12.40
N ILE A 46 -1.58 11.96 12.47
CA ILE A 46 -0.19 11.77 12.03
C ILE A 46 0.52 10.60 12.74
N TRP A 47 0.24 10.38 14.02
CA TRP A 47 0.86 9.30 14.79
C TRP A 47 0.35 7.93 14.34
N LYS A 48 -0.96 7.81 14.09
CA LYS A 48 -1.56 6.60 13.54
C LYS A 48 -1.05 6.31 12.14
N ALA A 49 -0.98 7.31 11.27
CA ALA A 49 -0.41 7.16 9.93
C ALA A 49 1.04 6.64 9.98
N LYS A 50 1.87 7.17 10.89
CA LYS A 50 3.24 6.67 11.10
C LYS A 50 3.26 5.21 11.54
N VAL A 51 2.46 4.84 12.52
CA VAL A 51 2.37 3.45 13.02
C VAL A 51 1.95 2.50 11.90
N TYR A 52 0.95 2.87 11.09
CA TYR A 52 0.54 2.08 9.94
C TYR A 52 1.66 1.96 8.91
N ASN A 53 2.37 3.05 8.63
CA ASN A 53 3.47 3.04 7.68
C ASN A 53 4.58 2.08 8.12
N GLU A 54 4.99 2.11 9.39
CA GLU A 54 6.02 1.20 9.94
C GLU A 54 5.57 -0.26 9.92
N ALA A 55 4.31 -0.55 10.28
CA ALA A 55 3.78 -1.90 10.25
C ALA A 55 3.69 -2.45 8.81
N ILE A 56 3.29 -1.62 7.86
CA ILE A 56 3.20 -2.00 6.44
C ILE A 56 4.60 -2.22 5.85
N ASP A 57 5.56 -1.32 6.13
CA ASP A 57 6.94 -1.46 5.66
C ASP A 57 7.55 -2.79 6.10
N TYR A 58 7.39 -3.15 7.37
CA TYR A 58 7.81 -4.44 7.90
C TYR A 58 7.16 -5.63 7.17
N LEU A 59 5.85 -5.56 6.91
CA LEU A 59 5.13 -6.62 6.19
C LEU A 59 5.58 -6.75 4.74
N LEU A 60 5.91 -5.64 4.06
CA LEU A 60 6.43 -5.67 2.70
C LEU A 60 7.84 -6.26 2.65
N GLU A 61 8.72 -5.90 3.58
CA GLU A 61 10.05 -6.49 3.71
C GLU A 61 9.95 -8.01 3.96
N LEU A 62 9.09 -8.42 4.90
CA LEU A 62 8.85 -9.82 5.20
C LEU A 62 8.29 -10.57 3.98
N ALA A 63 7.34 -9.98 3.26
CA ALA A 63 6.77 -10.59 2.05
C ALA A 63 7.84 -10.80 0.97
N ILE A 64 8.74 -9.84 0.76
CA ILE A 64 9.86 -9.98 -0.17
C ILE A 64 10.78 -11.12 0.26
N LYS A 65 11.15 -11.18 1.55
CA LYS A 65 12.00 -12.26 2.08
C LYS A 65 11.34 -13.63 1.94
N MET A 66 10.06 -13.74 2.26
CA MET A 66 9.28 -14.98 2.11
C MET A 66 9.27 -15.42 0.64
N HIS A 67 8.99 -14.51 -0.29
CA HIS A 67 8.99 -14.78 -1.72
C HIS A 67 10.37 -15.29 -2.21
N GLN A 68 11.46 -14.62 -1.80
CA GLN A 68 12.82 -15.02 -2.13
C GLN A 68 13.21 -16.41 -1.59
N ASN A 69 12.59 -16.84 -0.48
CA ASN A 69 12.83 -18.14 0.13
C ASN A 69 11.80 -19.21 -0.26
N GLY A 70 10.92 -18.93 -1.23
CA GLY A 70 9.89 -19.87 -1.68
C GLY A 70 8.79 -20.14 -0.65
N ILE A 71 8.59 -19.24 0.31
CA ILE A 71 7.56 -19.35 1.35
C ILE A 71 6.27 -18.65 0.85
N PRO A 72 5.11 -19.32 0.84
CA PRO A 72 3.84 -18.70 0.44
C PRO A 72 3.43 -17.54 1.34
N LEU A 73 2.94 -16.44 0.75
CA LEU A 73 2.50 -15.23 1.48
C LEU A 73 1.14 -15.40 2.17
N ILE A 74 0.32 -16.31 1.65
CA ILE A 74 -0.99 -16.64 2.18
C ILE A 74 -0.98 -18.11 2.60
N LYS A 75 -1.55 -18.40 3.77
CA LYS A 75 -1.92 -19.77 4.11
C LYS A 75 -3.16 -20.12 3.30
N GLU A 76 -3.08 -21.23 2.57
CA GLU A 76 -4.26 -21.88 1.97
C GLU A 76 -5.24 -22.35 3.06
#